data_AF-A0A0G4FWL4-F1
#
_entry.id   AF-A0A0G4FWL4-F1
#
_cell.length_a   1.000
_cell.length_b   1.000
_cell.length_c   1.000
_cell.angle_alpha   90.00
_cell.angle_beta   90.00
_cell.angle_gamma   90.00
#
_symmetry.space_group_name_H-M   'P 1'
#
loop_
_entity.id
_entity.type
_entity.pdbx_description
1 polymer ?
#
loop_
_entity_poly.entity_id
_entity_poly.type
_entity_poly.pdbx_seq_one_letter_code
_entity_poly.pdbx_strand_id
1 'polypeptide(L)'
;MAAAAAAAAAPSSKKRKLPAGLADPSSLRELTSGLPTIDACLAAVADSLDDWKASVQSAVEAAELEAKRLVDEIKGMIEGSGGVLEHGILEEYLRLNVGGRVLSFPYEALVHPELHNTVVAQMLLYFRAALPQDAAGNPFVDSFDGYFDRLADQVSMVYAGQLGGLVLFDPEAADPAHAEPHAIFATKLDLTPPVNTPATPPAGNDRSLEGLADVADRALAGVKRRIMALRNTKWAYEKLIDFLGPFLKSGNVEEDTIVSVQIRGETVSTVKATLNRLGTNHALYNRFDTDAVAWSGADVRKTSFEHFRRIVDFARRQRTGMAGSAVKPPVVQASMMEALEEDCTMYGIKKEEFRTSIASASEVKRVLTMMDKRDRQLKLLYKMSRDGAAYTDLLNGVGDASGLLFVIQDGSTHKFSAFIDGPLAQPADPTRHKVSRCPISLYSISGAYDAPTKIPLPAEKPQSVAVAGREGAVLGSSGQSSGNVYIGEMGAAVLWLGKAEPGPAADLRSCHVWVTEAHLPPGYRGAMDEGKGILATDKNFTATEIDVLSLV
;
A
#
# COMPACT_ATOMS: atom_id res chain seq x y z
N MET A 1 43.31 28.18 -8.95
CA MET A 1 42.65 29.34 -8.31
C MET A 1 42.14 28.88 -6.96
N ALA A 2 42.64 29.49 -5.90
CA ALA A 2 42.36 29.10 -4.52
C ALA A 2 40.93 29.51 -4.13
N ALA A 3 40.17 28.58 -3.57
CA ALA A 3 38.93 28.87 -2.84
C ALA A 3 39.00 28.17 -1.48
N ALA A 4 38.81 28.98 -0.45
CA ALA A 4 39.09 28.69 0.95
C ALA A 4 38.07 27.74 1.58
N ALA A 5 38.58 26.87 2.45
CA ALA A 5 37.81 26.05 3.35
C ALA A 5 37.08 26.91 4.40
N ALA A 6 35.75 26.78 4.49
CA ALA A 6 34.97 27.33 5.60
C ALA A 6 34.64 26.18 6.57
N ALA A 7 35.22 26.26 7.76
CA ALA A 7 34.98 25.35 8.87
C ALA A 7 33.53 25.49 9.38
N ALA A 8 32.86 24.35 9.56
CA ALA A 8 31.55 24.26 10.17
C ALA A 8 31.63 24.66 11.66
N ALA A 9 30.97 25.76 12.01
CA ALA A 9 30.76 26.17 13.40
C ALA A 9 29.51 25.48 13.95
N ALA A 10 29.65 24.82 15.09
CA ALA A 10 28.55 24.21 15.85
C ALA A 10 27.47 25.25 16.22
N PRO A 11 26.18 24.87 16.28
CA PRO A 11 25.13 25.81 16.62
C PRO A 11 25.17 26.11 18.12
N SER A 12 25.62 27.31 18.47
CA SER A 12 25.49 27.87 19.81
C SER A 12 24.00 27.98 20.19
N SER A 13 23.61 27.33 21.28
CA SER A 13 22.29 27.42 21.89
C SER A 13 22.00 28.85 22.40
N LYS A 14 21.49 29.72 21.53
CA LYS A 14 20.91 31.00 21.94
C LYS A 14 19.56 30.75 22.59
N LYS A 15 19.48 30.90 23.92
CA LYS A 15 18.20 31.06 24.66
C LYS A 15 17.36 32.13 23.96
N ARG A 16 16.27 31.74 23.31
CA ARG A 16 15.29 32.70 22.77
C ARG A 16 14.59 33.35 23.96
N LYS A 17 14.90 34.63 24.19
CA LYS A 17 14.13 35.50 25.09
C LYS A 17 12.70 35.61 24.54
N LEU A 18 11.69 35.35 25.39
CA LEU A 18 10.30 35.69 25.11
C LEU A 18 10.18 37.17 24.68
N PRO A 19 9.15 37.55 23.89
CA PRO A 19 8.97 38.92 23.43
C PRO A 19 8.95 39.88 24.63
N ALA A 20 9.86 40.86 24.59
CA ALA A 20 9.99 41.90 25.60
C ALA A 20 8.73 42.77 25.58
N GLY A 21 7.80 42.52 26.52
CA GLY A 21 6.55 43.27 26.58
C GLY A 21 5.61 42.92 27.74
N LEU A 22 5.80 41.79 28.41
CA LEU A 22 5.07 41.50 29.65
C LEU A 22 5.77 42.21 30.81
N ALA A 23 5.08 43.18 31.42
CA ALA A 23 5.49 43.78 32.68
C ALA A 23 5.68 42.69 33.75
N ASP A 24 6.65 42.89 34.65
CA ASP A 24 6.89 41.97 35.75
C ASP A 24 5.66 41.95 36.68
N PRO A 25 4.98 40.80 36.89
CA PRO A 25 3.82 40.70 37.79
C PRO A 25 4.14 41.18 39.21
N SER A 26 5.43 41.15 39.59
CA SER A 26 5.96 41.70 40.83
C SER A 26 5.60 43.18 41.02
N SER A 27 5.54 43.97 39.94
CA SER A 27 5.20 45.40 40.00
C SER A 27 3.72 45.68 40.32
N LEU A 28 2.83 44.70 40.11
CA LEU A 28 1.42 44.80 40.52
C LEU A 28 1.24 44.61 42.02
N ARG A 29 2.13 43.83 42.66
CA ARG A 29 2.14 43.61 44.12
C ARG A 29 2.67 44.82 44.90
N GLU A 30 3.37 45.73 44.22
CA GLU A 30 3.86 47.00 44.78
C GLU A 30 2.81 48.12 44.72
N LEU A 31 1.72 47.93 43.96
CA LEU A 31 0.60 48.87 43.89
C LEU A 31 -0.36 48.62 45.06
N THR A 32 -0.48 49.60 45.96
CA THR A 32 -1.51 49.63 47.00
C THR A 32 -2.46 50.80 46.77
N SER A 33 -3.76 50.55 46.84
CA SER A 33 -4.79 51.57 46.79
C SER A 33 -5.17 52.07 48.19
N GLY A 34 -4.60 51.50 49.25
CA GLY A 34 -4.95 51.77 50.65
C GLY A 34 -6.33 51.23 51.08
N LEU A 35 -7.02 50.48 50.23
CA LEU A 35 -8.30 49.84 50.52
C LEU A 35 -8.11 48.31 50.49
N PRO A 36 -8.32 47.60 51.62
CA PRO A 36 -8.01 46.16 51.73
C PRO A 36 -8.64 45.29 50.64
N THR A 37 -9.86 45.64 50.20
CA THR A 37 -10.60 44.90 49.18
C THR A 37 -9.98 45.04 47.79
N ILE A 38 -9.44 46.21 47.45
CA ILE A 38 -8.82 46.45 46.13
C ILE A 38 -7.42 45.83 46.11
N ASP A 39 -6.67 45.96 47.21
CA ASP A 39 -5.35 45.35 47.34
C ASP A 39 -5.42 43.81 47.27
N ALA A 40 -6.45 43.20 47.86
CA ALA A 40 -6.72 41.77 47.72
C ALA A 40 -7.05 41.36 46.27
N CYS A 41 -7.82 42.18 45.54
CA CYS A 41 -8.09 41.94 44.12
C CYS A 41 -6.82 42.07 43.26
N LEU A 42 -5.96 43.06 43.52
CA LEU A 42 -4.69 43.23 42.81
C LEU A 42 -3.75 42.05 43.03
N ALA A 43 -3.66 41.52 44.25
CA ALA A 43 -2.90 40.32 44.57
C ALA A 43 -3.43 39.09 43.80
N ALA A 44 -4.75 38.88 43.80
CA ALA A 44 -5.36 37.75 43.08
C ALA A 44 -5.13 37.81 41.55
N VAL A 45 -5.13 39.02 40.97
CA VAL A 45 -4.79 39.22 39.55
C VAL A 45 -3.32 38.92 39.28
N ALA A 46 -2.41 39.35 40.16
CA ALA A 46 -0.98 39.04 40.04
C ALA A 46 -0.72 37.53 40.12
N ASP A 47 -1.34 36.83 41.06
CA ASP A 47 -1.22 35.37 41.20
C ASP A 47 -1.74 34.63 39.97
N SER A 48 -2.90 35.06 39.43
CA SER A 48 -3.46 34.48 38.21
C SER A 48 -2.56 34.67 36.98
N LEU A 49 -1.86 35.81 36.89
CA LEU A 49 -0.90 36.09 35.82
C LEU A 49 0.39 35.24 35.97
N ASP A 50 0.88 35.07 37.20
CA ASP A 50 2.02 34.20 37.50
C ASP A 50 1.71 32.74 37.12
N ASP A 51 0.54 32.24 37.50
CA ASP A 51 0.06 30.89 37.17
C ASP A 51 -0.09 30.67 35.66
N TRP A 52 -0.64 31.65 34.94
CA TRP A 52 -0.76 31.60 33.49
C TRP A 52 0.62 31.56 32.82
N LYS A 53 1.55 32.41 33.25
CA LYS A 53 2.93 32.46 32.72
C LYS A 53 3.65 31.14 32.96
N ALA A 54 3.54 30.58 34.17
CA ALA A 54 4.12 29.28 34.51
C ALA A 54 3.52 28.15 33.65
N SER A 55 2.20 28.16 33.43
CA SER A 55 1.50 27.17 32.60
C SER A 55 1.94 27.23 31.14
N VAL A 56 2.04 28.43 30.56
CA VAL A 56 2.51 28.63 29.18
C VAL A 56 3.96 28.17 29.05
N GLN A 57 4.83 28.52 30.01
CA GLN A 57 6.22 28.10 30.00
C GLN A 57 6.35 26.57 30.10
N SER A 58 5.62 25.93 31.01
CA SER A 58 5.59 24.48 31.14
C SER A 58 5.12 23.79 29.84
N ALA A 59 4.12 24.35 29.16
CA ALA A 59 3.63 23.80 27.90
C ALA A 59 4.67 23.91 26.76
N VAL A 60 5.43 25.01 26.72
CA VAL A 60 6.52 25.20 25.76
C VAL A 60 7.67 24.22 26.03
N GLU A 61 8.06 24.05 27.29
CA GLU A 61 9.12 23.10 27.68
C GLU A 61 8.71 21.65 27.37
N ALA A 62 7.46 21.26 27.65
CA ALA A 62 6.93 19.95 27.30
C ALA A 62 6.93 19.71 25.78
N ALA A 63 6.53 20.72 25.00
CA ALA A 63 6.55 20.66 23.55
C ALA A 63 7.96 20.53 22.97
N GLU A 64 8.95 21.24 23.54
CA GLU A 64 10.35 21.13 23.14
C GLU A 64 10.92 19.73 23.44
N LEU A 65 10.63 19.19 24.62
CA LEU A 65 11.03 17.85 25.01
C LEU A 65 10.42 16.78 24.09
N GLU A 66 9.12 16.90 23.78
CA GLU A 66 8.47 15.99 22.86
C GLU A 66 9.08 16.05 21.45
N ALA A 67 9.31 17.26 20.92
CA ALA A 67 9.93 17.42 19.60
C ALA A 67 11.33 16.79 19.54
N LYS A 68 12.16 16.99 20.59
CA LYS A 68 13.47 16.34 20.72
C LYS A 68 13.36 14.81 20.72
N ARG A 69 12.47 14.26 21.56
CA ARG A 69 12.22 12.82 21.62
C ARG A 69 11.81 12.24 20.27
N LEU A 70 10.90 12.90 19.54
CA LEU A 70 10.47 12.43 18.22
C LEU A 70 11.62 12.45 17.20
N VAL A 71 12.46 13.50 17.22
CA VAL A 71 13.64 13.56 16.35
C VAL A 71 14.63 12.45 16.69
N ASP A 72 14.93 12.22 17.96
CA ASP A 72 15.84 11.16 18.39
C ASP A 72 15.30 9.77 18.05
N GLU A 73 13.98 9.55 18.16
CA GLU A 73 13.33 8.32 17.72
C GLU A 73 13.46 8.12 16.20
N ILE A 74 13.21 9.15 15.39
CA ILE A 74 13.37 9.09 13.92
C ILE A 74 14.82 8.72 13.55
N LYS A 75 15.79 9.41 14.16
CA LYS A 75 17.21 9.13 13.92
C LYS A 75 17.57 7.70 14.32
N GLY A 76 17.14 7.27 15.52
CA GLY A 76 17.38 5.93 16.03
C GLY A 76 16.76 4.84 15.15
N MET A 77 15.58 5.08 14.56
CA MET A 77 14.96 4.14 13.61
C MET A 77 15.77 4.00 12.31
N ILE A 78 16.25 5.12 11.77
CA ILE A 78 17.06 5.15 10.53
C ILE A 78 18.40 4.44 10.78
N GLU A 79 19.14 4.86 11.80
CA GLU A 79 20.45 4.29 12.14
C GLU A 79 20.34 2.83 12.59
N GLY A 80 19.31 2.49 13.37
CA GLY A 80 19.03 1.12 13.81
C GLY A 80 18.71 0.16 12.67
N SER A 81 18.23 0.68 11.53
CA SER A 81 18.02 -0.09 10.30
C SER A 81 19.20 0.00 9.32
N GLY A 82 20.35 0.53 9.77
CA GLY A 82 21.58 0.66 8.98
C GLY A 82 21.61 1.86 8.02
N GLY A 83 20.66 2.78 8.15
CA GLY A 83 20.62 4.03 7.40
C GLY A 83 21.64 5.06 7.91
N VAL A 84 21.99 6.02 7.05
CA VAL A 84 22.97 7.07 7.33
C VAL A 84 22.35 8.44 7.03
N LEU A 85 22.40 9.34 8.02
CA LEU A 85 21.78 10.68 7.95
C LEU A 85 22.67 11.75 7.30
N GLU A 86 23.98 11.55 7.30
CA GLU A 86 24.95 12.46 6.70
C GLU A 86 25.69 11.77 5.56
N HIS A 87 25.60 12.36 4.38
CA HIS A 87 26.29 11.85 3.20
C HIS A 87 27.64 12.52 3.05
N GLY A 88 28.67 11.73 2.71
CA GLY A 88 29.96 12.26 2.25
C GLY A 88 29.86 12.89 0.86
N ILE A 89 30.98 13.01 0.16
CA ILE A 89 30.99 13.44 -1.23
C ILE A 89 30.20 12.42 -2.06
N LEU A 90 29.11 12.88 -2.65
CA LEU A 90 28.21 12.07 -3.45
C LEU A 90 28.80 11.86 -4.84
N GLU A 91 28.86 10.59 -5.26
CA GLU A 91 29.23 10.23 -6.62
C GLU A 91 28.19 10.80 -7.61
N GLU A 92 28.63 11.17 -8.82
CA GLU A 92 27.73 11.67 -9.88
C GLU A 92 26.66 10.63 -10.24
N TYR A 93 27.08 9.36 -10.29
CA TYR A 93 26.23 8.21 -10.57
C TYR A 93 26.33 7.15 -9.48
N LEU A 94 25.18 6.71 -8.99
CA LEU A 94 25.05 5.57 -8.09
C LEU A 94 24.90 4.29 -8.91
N ARG A 95 25.78 3.31 -8.68
CA ARG A 95 25.69 1.97 -9.25
C ARG A 95 24.88 1.05 -8.34
N LEU A 96 23.89 0.37 -8.90
CA LEU A 96 22.96 -0.51 -8.19
C LEU A 96 22.87 -1.85 -8.92
N ASN A 97 23.16 -2.96 -8.24
CA ASN A 97 22.91 -4.29 -8.78
C ASN A 97 21.48 -4.69 -8.46
N VAL A 98 20.66 -4.95 -9.49
CA VAL A 98 19.30 -5.42 -9.33
C VAL A 98 19.18 -6.75 -10.04
N GLY A 99 18.89 -7.80 -9.28
CA GLY A 99 18.64 -9.13 -9.83
C GLY A 99 19.77 -9.73 -10.70
N GLY A 100 21.00 -9.20 -10.61
CA GLY A 100 22.17 -9.60 -11.40
C GLY A 100 22.63 -8.59 -12.45
N ARG A 101 21.86 -7.53 -12.70
CA ARG A 101 22.17 -6.46 -13.65
C ARG A 101 22.57 -5.18 -12.91
N VAL A 102 23.71 -4.59 -13.26
CA VAL A 102 24.16 -3.32 -12.67
C VAL A 102 23.60 -2.15 -13.48
N LEU A 103 22.83 -1.30 -12.81
CA LEU A 103 22.20 -0.09 -13.34
C LEU A 103 22.83 1.16 -12.72
N SER A 104 22.71 2.30 -13.39
CA SER A 104 23.25 3.57 -12.95
C SER A 104 22.13 4.59 -12.75
N PHE A 105 22.12 5.26 -11.60
CA PHE A 105 21.17 6.32 -11.26
C PHE A 105 21.92 7.65 -11.06
N PRO A 106 21.49 8.75 -11.68
CA PRO A 106 22.05 10.07 -11.37
C PRO A 106 21.68 10.47 -9.94
N TYR A 107 22.67 10.72 -9.09
CA TYR A 107 22.41 11.00 -7.67
C TYR A 107 21.55 12.27 -7.49
N GLU A 108 21.83 13.31 -8.29
CA GLU A 108 21.08 14.56 -8.28
C GLU A 108 19.59 14.39 -8.62
N ALA A 109 19.23 13.36 -9.40
CA ALA A 109 17.83 13.09 -9.68
C ALA A 109 17.08 12.59 -8.45
N LEU A 110 17.73 11.82 -7.56
CA LEU A 110 17.09 11.28 -6.37
C LEU A 110 16.70 12.37 -5.36
N VAL A 111 17.35 13.54 -5.39
CA VAL A 111 16.99 14.70 -4.55
C VAL A 111 15.97 15.63 -5.22
N HIS A 112 15.52 15.32 -6.44
CA HIS A 112 14.50 16.11 -7.14
C HIS A 112 13.17 16.13 -6.34
N PRO A 113 12.44 17.25 -6.27
CA PRO A 113 11.21 17.36 -5.45
C PRO A 113 10.15 16.29 -5.72
N GLU A 114 10.05 15.83 -6.97
CA GLU A 114 9.11 14.77 -7.35
C GLU A 114 9.54 13.35 -6.96
N LEU A 115 10.83 13.16 -6.68
CA LEU A 115 11.43 11.85 -6.38
C LEU A 115 11.87 11.70 -4.93
N HIS A 116 12.37 12.76 -4.31
CA HIS A 116 12.99 12.72 -2.98
C HIS A 116 12.14 11.98 -1.95
N ASN A 117 10.83 12.20 -1.95
CA ASN A 117 9.94 11.58 -0.97
C ASN A 117 9.46 10.16 -1.37
N THR A 118 9.99 9.56 -2.42
CA THR A 118 9.65 8.17 -2.80
C THR A 118 10.46 7.16 -2.02
N VAL A 119 9.91 5.96 -1.82
CA VAL A 119 10.62 4.85 -1.15
C VAL A 119 11.95 4.54 -1.82
N VAL A 120 12.03 4.51 -3.16
CA VAL A 120 13.30 4.26 -3.88
C VAL A 120 14.33 5.35 -3.62
N ALA A 121 13.94 6.64 -3.66
CA ALA A 121 14.88 7.72 -3.39
C ALA A 121 15.39 7.64 -1.95
N GLN A 122 14.50 7.46 -0.98
CA GLN A 122 14.89 7.33 0.42
C GLN A 122 15.81 6.12 0.65
N MET A 123 15.52 4.97 0.02
CA MET A 123 16.37 3.77 0.08
C MET A 123 17.79 4.05 -0.44
N LEU A 124 17.89 4.65 -1.63
CA LEU A 124 19.18 4.86 -2.30
C LEU A 124 19.99 6.02 -1.69
N LEU A 125 19.32 7.03 -1.14
CA LEU A 125 19.96 8.12 -0.42
C LEU A 125 20.42 7.64 0.95
N TYR A 126 19.53 7.13 1.79
CA TYR A 126 19.81 6.94 3.23
C TYR A 126 20.16 5.50 3.61
N PHE A 127 19.69 4.48 2.89
CA PHE A 127 19.83 3.07 3.27
C PHE A 127 20.77 2.25 2.37
N ARG A 128 21.57 2.91 1.51
CA ARG A 128 22.49 2.24 0.57
C ARG A 128 23.43 1.23 1.25
N ALA A 129 23.99 1.58 2.41
CA ALA A 129 24.93 0.73 3.14
C ALA A 129 24.24 -0.47 3.84
N ALA A 130 22.95 -0.33 4.14
CA ALA A 130 22.11 -1.36 4.72
C ALA A 130 21.68 -2.43 3.71
N LEU A 131 21.81 -2.19 2.41
CA LEU A 131 21.56 -3.19 1.38
C LEU A 131 22.69 -4.23 1.33
N PRO A 132 22.40 -5.51 1.02
CA PRO A 132 23.41 -6.50 0.66
C PRO A 132 24.35 -5.97 -0.44
N GLN A 133 25.58 -6.46 -0.49
CA GLN A 133 26.57 -6.01 -1.48
C GLN A 133 27.06 -7.17 -2.32
N ASP A 134 27.17 -6.94 -3.62
CA ASP A 134 27.78 -7.91 -4.54
C ASP A 134 29.30 -7.97 -4.36
N ALA A 135 29.95 -8.91 -5.05
CA ALA A 135 31.41 -9.10 -4.96
C ALA A 135 32.22 -7.87 -5.43
N ALA A 136 31.62 -6.96 -6.19
CA ALA A 136 32.23 -5.71 -6.63
C ALA A 136 31.92 -4.53 -5.68
N GLY A 137 31.22 -4.77 -4.58
CA GLY A 137 30.84 -3.78 -3.59
C GLY A 137 29.62 -2.93 -3.98
N ASN A 138 28.91 -3.28 -5.06
CA ASN A 138 27.70 -2.55 -5.41
C ASN A 138 26.55 -2.96 -4.47
N PRO A 139 25.72 -2.01 -4.00
CA PRO A 139 24.49 -2.34 -3.30
C PRO A 139 23.58 -3.19 -4.19
N PHE A 140 22.91 -4.18 -3.58
CA PHE A 140 22.07 -5.15 -4.25
C PHE A 140 20.61 -5.00 -3.82
N VAL A 141 19.70 -4.95 -4.80
CA VAL A 141 18.27 -5.00 -4.57
C VAL A 141 17.71 -6.27 -5.18
N ASP A 142 17.11 -7.10 -4.34
CA ASP A 142 16.52 -8.37 -4.76
C ASP A 142 15.12 -8.16 -5.35
N SER A 143 15.07 -7.60 -6.56
CA SER A 143 13.84 -7.29 -7.30
C SER A 143 14.00 -7.64 -8.79
N PHE A 144 12.93 -7.48 -9.57
CA PHE A 144 12.98 -7.63 -11.02
C PHE A 144 13.80 -6.51 -11.66
N ASP A 145 14.84 -6.89 -12.40
CA ASP A 145 15.76 -5.97 -13.04
C ASP A 145 15.11 -5.23 -14.22
N GLY A 146 14.15 -5.85 -14.92
CA GLY A 146 13.38 -5.18 -15.98
C GLY A 146 12.56 -3.99 -15.48
N TYR A 147 12.04 -4.06 -14.26
CA TYR A 147 11.37 -2.93 -13.62
C TYR A 147 12.36 -1.80 -13.30
N PHE A 148 13.51 -2.12 -12.71
CA PHE A 148 14.50 -1.12 -12.32
C PHE A 148 15.21 -0.47 -13.50
N ASP A 149 15.39 -1.17 -14.62
CA ASP A 149 15.93 -0.60 -15.85
C ASP A 149 15.08 0.59 -16.30
N ARG A 150 13.76 0.41 -16.33
CA ARG A 150 12.83 1.50 -16.64
C ARG A 150 12.70 2.52 -15.56
N LEU A 151 12.82 2.12 -14.30
CA LEU A 151 12.84 3.07 -13.19
C LEU A 151 14.01 4.03 -13.35
N ALA A 152 15.19 3.55 -13.78
CA ALA A 152 16.36 4.39 -14.06
C ALA A 152 16.07 5.38 -15.20
N ASP A 153 15.42 4.94 -16.27
CA ASP A 153 14.98 5.82 -17.36
C ASP A 153 13.99 6.89 -16.85
N GLN A 154 12.99 6.50 -16.06
CA GLN A 154 12.01 7.45 -15.52
C GLN A 154 12.62 8.45 -14.55
N VAL A 155 13.55 8.01 -13.69
CA VAL A 155 14.30 8.91 -12.80
C VAL A 155 15.03 9.97 -13.64
N SER A 156 15.64 9.56 -14.75
CA SER A 156 16.31 10.47 -15.68
C SER A 156 15.32 11.43 -16.37
N MET A 157 14.15 10.95 -16.79
CA MET A 157 13.08 11.76 -17.40
C MET A 157 12.48 12.78 -16.42
N VAL A 158 12.27 12.39 -15.17
CA VAL A 158 11.78 13.31 -14.11
C VAL A 158 12.82 14.40 -13.85
N TYR A 159 14.10 14.04 -13.76
CA TYR A 159 15.18 15.01 -13.61
C TYR A 159 15.28 15.96 -14.80
N ALA A 160 15.04 15.47 -16.02
CA ALA A 160 14.96 16.29 -17.24
C ALA A 160 13.65 17.12 -17.34
N GLY A 161 12.75 17.03 -16.36
CA GLY A 161 11.46 17.75 -16.36
C GLY A 161 10.44 17.22 -17.37
N GLN A 162 10.64 16.02 -17.91
CA GLN A 162 9.75 15.39 -18.89
C GLN A 162 8.58 14.64 -18.25
N LEU A 163 8.74 14.22 -16.98
CA LEU A 163 7.71 13.55 -16.19
C LEU A 163 7.53 14.25 -14.85
N GLY A 164 6.28 14.32 -14.37
CA GLY A 164 5.93 14.86 -13.04
C GLY A 164 6.13 13.88 -11.89
N GLY A 165 6.70 12.70 -12.14
CA GLY A 165 6.91 11.65 -11.15
C GLY A 165 7.08 10.28 -11.78
N LEU A 166 7.19 9.26 -10.94
CA LEU A 166 7.25 7.86 -11.37
C LEU A 166 5.85 7.37 -11.73
N VAL A 167 5.69 6.80 -12.92
CA VAL A 167 4.38 6.38 -13.45
C VAL A 167 4.52 5.01 -14.10
N LEU A 168 3.54 4.13 -13.91
CA LEU A 168 3.47 2.86 -14.62
C LEU A 168 2.34 2.92 -15.66
N PHE A 169 2.66 2.67 -16.92
CA PHE A 169 1.71 2.65 -18.03
C PHE A 169 1.36 1.21 -18.42
N ASP A 170 0.28 1.04 -19.17
CA ASP A 170 -0.03 -0.23 -19.83
C ASP A 170 0.92 -0.45 -21.02
N PRO A 171 1.35 -1.70 -21.29
CA PRO A 171 0.86 -2.96 -20.70
C PRO A 171 1.47 -3.34 -19.34
N GLU A 172 2.40 -2.56 -18.80
CA GLU A 172 3.21 -3.04 -17.69
C GLU A 172 2.61 -2.82 -16.31
N ALA A 173 1.63 -1.93 -16.21
CA ALA A 173 0.72 -1.90 -15.07
C ALA A 173 -0.05 -3.22 -14.89
N ALA A 174 -0.22 -4.01 -15.96
CA ALA A 174 -0.81 -5.34 -15.92
C ALA A 174 0.21 -6.46 -15.59
N ASP A 175 1.52 -6.19 -15.67
CA ASP A 175 2.58 -7.16 -15.41
C ASP A 175 3.01 -7.13 -13.93
N PRO A 176 2.79 -8.21 -13.14
CA PRO A 176 3.14 -8.23 -11.73
C PRO A 176 4.60 -7.97 -11.40
N ALA A 177 5.54 -8.35 -12.29
CA ALA A 177 6.97 -8.09 -12.06
C ALA A 177 7.32 -6.60 -12.16
N HIS A 178 6.38 -5.78 -12.66
CA HIS A 178 6.49 -4.33 -12.68
C HIS A 178 5.54 -3.68 -11.67
N ALA A 179 4.27 -4.10 -11.64
CA ALA A 179 3.24 -3.48 -10.81
C ALA A 179 3.48 -3.64 -9.31
N GLU A 180 3.88 -4.83 -8.86
CA GLU A 180 4.13 -5.09 -7.43
C GLU A 180 5.34 -4.32 -6.89
N PRO A 181 6.53 -4.33 -7.53
CA PRO A 181 7.63 -3.48 -7.07
C PRO A 181 7.33 -2.00 -7.25
N HIS A 182 6.59 -1.59 -8.29
CA HIS A 182 6.17 -0.17 -8.43
C HIS A 182 5.32 0.31 -7.25
N ALA A 183 4.38 -0.51 -6.77
CA ALA A 183 3.56 -0.20 -5.60
C ALA A 183 4.39 0.02 -4.32
N ILE A 184 5.61 -0.53 -4.25
CA ILE A 184 6.54 -0.29 -3.14
C ILE A 184 7.40 0.93 -3.44
N PHE A 185 8.21 0.86 -4.50
CA PHE A 185 9.31 1.80 -4.75
C PHE A 185 8.86 3.19 -5.20
N ALA A 186 7.72 3.29 -5.90
CA ALA A 186 7.17 4.57 -6.34
C ALA A 186 6.27 5.24 -5.28
N THR A 187 6.01 4.59 -4.13
CA THR A 187 5.17 5.15 -3.08
C THR A 187 5.78 6.45 -2.54
N LYS A 188 5.02 7.55 -2.62
CA LYS A 188 5.37 8.84 -2.01
C LYS A 188 5.04 8.83 -0.53
N LEU A 189 6.02 9.22 0.28
CA LEU A 189 5.95 9.37 1.72
C LEU A 189 5.63 10.83 2.08
N ASP A 190 4.82 11.03 3.12
CA ASP A 190 4.53 12.38 3.62
C ASP A 190 5.66 12.87 4.55
N LEU A 191 6.79 13.22 3.93
CA LEU A 191 7.99 13.73 4.61
C LEU A 191 8.13 15.26 4.50
N THR A 192 7.11 15.93 3.94
CA THR A 192 7.20 17.37 3.66
C THR A 192 7.06 18.16 4.95
N PRO A 193 8.02 19.04 5.30
CA PRO A 193 7.87 19.88 6.48
C PRO A 193 6.67 20.82 6.30
N PRO A 194 5.91 21.11 7.38
CA PRO A 194 4.79 22.03 7.30
C PRO A 194 5.29 23.41 6.87
N VAL A 195 4.62 24.02 5.89
CA VAL A 195 4.95 25.35 5.38
C VAL A 195 5.04 26.32 6.55
N ASN A 196 6.16 27.04 6.65
CA ASN A 196 6.31 28.15 7.58
C ASN A 196 5.38 29.28 7.13
N THR A 197 4.11 29.25 7.52
CA THR A 197 3.31 30.46 7.57
C THR A 197 3.73 31.19 8.85
N PRO A 198 4.54 32.26 8.78
CA PRO A 198 4.72 33.11 9.96
C PRO A 198 3.33 33.54 10.41
N ALA A 199 3.04 33.40 11.71
CA ALA A 199 1.82 33.98 12.26
C ALA A 199 1.85 35.48 11.91
N THR A 200 0.93 35.94 11.06
CA THR A 200 0.81 37.35 10.74
C THR A 200 0.65 38.09 12.07
N PRO A 201 1.58 38.98 12.45
CA PRO A 201 1.39 39.75 13.67
C PRO A 201 0.07 40.52 13.54
N PRO A 202 -0.75 40.59 14.60
CA PRO A 202 -2.00 41.32 14.53
C PRO A 202 -1.72 42.75 14.09
N ALA A 203 -2.44 43.20 13.06
CA ALA A 203 -2.48 44.59 12.66
C ALA A 203 -3.27 45.37 13.72
N GLY A 204 -2.63 45.63 14.86
CA GLY A 204 -3.25 46.33 15.98
C GLY A 204 -2.42 46.19 17.24
N ASN A 205 -1.94 47.31 17.78
CA ASN A 205 -1.32 47.42 19.10
C ASN A 205 -2.37 47.27 20.23
N ASP A 206 -3.31 46.32 20.10
CA ASP A 206 -4.26 46.08 21.17
C ASP A 206 -3.54 45.33 22.29
N ARG A 207 -3.16 46.08 23.33
CA ARG A 207 -2.48 45.59 24.54
C ARG A 207 -3.48 45.10 25.59
N SER A 208 -4.72 44.80 25.19
CA SER A 208 -5.72 44.19 26.04
C SER A 208 -5.29 42.79 26.49
N LEU A 209 -5.76 42.37 27.66
CA LEU A 209 -5.49 41.03 28.21
C LEU A 209 -6.03 39.94 27.28
N GLU A 210 -7.18 40.20 26.63
CA GLU A 210 -7.80 39.36 25.61
C GLU A 210 -6.90 39.21 24.37
N GLY A 211 -6.32 40.32 23.88
CA GLY A 211 -5.39 40.29 22.74
C GLY A 211 -4.11 39.50 23.01
N LEU A 212 -3.59 39.52 24.24
CA LEU A 212 -2.43 38.72 24.65
C LEU A 212 -2.75 37.23 24.74
N ALA A 213 -3.92 36.86 25.26
CA ALA A 213 -4.40 35.48 25.31
C ALA A 213 -4.52 34.89 23.90
N ASP A 214 -5.12 35.63 22.96
CA ASP A 214 -5.26 35.23 21.56
C ASP A 214 -3.91 35.02 20.85
N VAL A 215 -2.89 35.81 21.18
CA VAL A 215 -1.54 35.63 20.64
C VAL A 215 -0.90 34.35 21.18
N ALA A 216 -1.03 34.09 22.49
CA ALA A 216 -0.51 32.88 23.11
C ALA A 216 -1.19 31.61 22.57
N ASP A 217 -2.52 31.62 22.43
CA ASP A 217 -3.29 30.50 21.88
C ASP A 217 -2.92 30.19 20.43
N ARG A 218 -2.75 31.22 19.59
CA ARG A 218 -2.27 31.05 18.21
C ARG A 218 -0.86 30.48 18.14
N ALA A 219 0.05 30.95 19.00
CA ALA A 219 1.40 30.43 19.08
C ALA A 219 1.40 28.95 19.51
N LEU A 220 0.62 28.60 20.53
CA LEU A 220 0.49 27.23 21.03
C LEU A 220 -0.15 26.30 19.99
N ALA A 221 -1.18 26.76 19.27
CA ALA A 221 -1.76 26.02 18.14
C ALA A 221 -0.73 25.81 17.00
N GLY A 222 0.15 26.78 16.76
CA GLY A 222 1.27 26.66 15.84
C GLY A 222 2.26 25.56 16.25
N VAL A 223 2.63 25.51 17.54
CA VAL A 223 3.51 24.48 18.09
C VAL A 223 2.85 23.09 18.00
N LYS A 224 1.59 22.96 18.40
CA LYS A 224 0.82 21.70 18.30
C LYS A 224 0.79 21.14 16.87
N ARG A 225 0.53 22.00 15.87
CA ARG A 225 0.54 21.59 14.46
C ARG A 225 1.90 21.05 14.01
N ARG A 226 3.00 21.66 14.45
CA ARG A 226 4.36 21.22 14.11
C ARG A 226 4.74 19.91 14.80
N ILE A 227 4.33 19.71 16.05
CA ILE A 227 4.49 18.42 16.73
C ILE A 227 3.71 17.32 16.01
N MET A 228 2.47 17.58 15.59
CA MET A 228 1.70 16.62 14.79
C MET A 228 2.39 16.29 13.47
N ALA A 229 2.96 17.28 12.77
CA ALA A 229 3.73 17.03 11.56
C ALA A 229 4.97 16.15 11.81
N LEU A 230 5.69 16.33 12.94
CA LEU A 230 6.79 15.46 13.34
C LEU A 230 6.31 14.03 13.63
N ARG A 231 5.15 13.86 14.28
CA ARG A 231 4.55 12.53 14.51
C ARG A 231 4.19 11.85 13.18
N ASN A 232 3.62 12.59 12.23
CA ASN A 232 3.34 12.06 10.88
C ASN A 232 4.64 11.68 10.15
N THR A 233 5.69 12.49 10.27
CA THR A 233 7.01 12.19 9.71
C THR A 233 7.56 10.89 10.31
N LYS A 234 7.46 10.72 11.63
CA LYS A 234 7.86 9.48 12.31
C LYS A 234 7.13 8.27 11.74
N TRP A 235 5.80 8.35 11.63
CA TRP A 235 4.99 7.29 11.06
C TRP A 235 5.33 6.99 9.59
N ALA A 236 5.67 8.01 8.80
CA ALA A 236 6.13 7.81 7.43
C ALA A 236 7.47 7.04 7.38
N TYR A 237 8.39 7.28 8.32
CA TYR A 237 9.62 6.50 8.45
C TYR A 237 9.39 5.08 8.96
N GLU A 238 8.45 4.87 9.89
CA GLU A 238 8.03 3.52 10.31
C GLU A 238 7.56 2.72 9.09
N LYS A 239 6.67 3.30 8.28
CA LYS A 239 6.23 2.70 7.02
C LYS A 239 7.35 2.45 6.01
N LEU A 240 8.28 3.40 5.87
CA LEU A 240 9.44 3.23 5.00
C LEU A 240 10.25 2.01 5.41
N ILE A 241 10.55 1.89 6.71
CA ILE A 241 11.33 0.76 7.24
C ILE A 241 10.58 -0.56 7.03
N ASP A 242 9.25 -0.58 7.21
CA ASP A 242 8.42 -1.75 6.90
C ASP A 242 8.53 -2.16 5.42
N PHE A 243 8.50 -1.20 4.49
CA PHE A 243 8.69 -1.47 3.07
C PHE A 243 10.11 -1.94 2.73
N LEU A 244 11.13 -1.36 3.38
CA LEU A 244 12.53 -1.67 3.08
C LEU A 244 13.02 -2.94 3.75
N GLY A 245 12.45 -3.35 4.88
CA GLY A 245 12.92 -4.46 5.70
C GLY A 245 13.30 -5.72 4.91
N PRO A 246 12.48 -6.19 3.96
CA PRO A 246 12.82 -7.35 3.12
C PRO A 246 14.02 -7.14 2.19
N PHE A 247 14.43 -5.92 1.89
CA PHE A 247 15.56 -5.62 1.00
C PHE A 247 16.85 -5.31 1.76
N LEU A 248 16.77 -4.97 3.04
CA LEU A 248 17.92 -4.67 3.89
C LEU A 248 18.59 -5.96 4.38
N LYS A 249 19.85 -5.84 4.81
CA LYS A 249 20.58 -6.90 5.50
C LYS A 249 19.83 -7.32 6.76
N SER A 250 19.63 -8.62 6.90
CA SER A 250 19.06 -9.25 8.10
C SER A 250 20.05 -9.30 9.27
N GLY A 251 21.34 -9.15 8.99
CA GLY A 251 22.43 -9.41 9.94
C GLY A 251 22.84 -10.89 9.97
N ASN A 252 22.11 -11.76 9.27
CA ASN A 252 22.51 -13.12 8.99
C ASN A 252 23.30 -13.15 7.68
N VAL A 253 24.63 -13.31 7.79
CA VAL A 253 25.56 -13.34 6.66
C VAL A 253 25.15 -14.36 5.61
N GLU A 254 24.61 -15.51 6.02
CA GLU A 254 24.16 -16.52 5.06
C GLU A 254 22.95 -16.04 4.28
N GLU A 255 21.93 -15.50 4.95
CA GLU A 255 20.71 -15.01 4.28
C GLU A 255 20.99 -13.82 3.36
N ASP A 256 21.92 -12.94 3.76
CA ASP A 256 22.33 -11.74 3.02
C ASP A 256 23.29 -12.06 1.86
N THR A 257 23.77 -13.31 1.74
CA THR A 257 24.69 -13.72 0.67
C THR A 257 23.97 -13.71 -0.68
N ILE A 258 24.57 -13.02 -1.65
CA ILE A 258 24.08 -12.98 -3.03
C ILE A 258 24.65 -14.18 -3.79
N VAL A 259 23.76 -14.94 -4.42
CA VAL A 259 24.09 -16.09 -5.27
C VAL A 259 23.64 -15.81 -6.70
N SER A 260 24.36 -16.36 -7.68
CA SER A 260 24.17 -16.02 -9.10
C SER A 260 24.24 -17.24 -10.00
N VAL A 261 23.46 -17.24 -11.07
CA VAL A 261 23.47 -18.26 -12.12
C VAL A 261 23.62 -17.58 -13.48
N GLN A 262 24.43 -18.18 -14.35
CA GLN A 262 24.59 -17.76 -15.74
C GLN A 262 23.61 -18.50 -16.65
N ILE A 263 22.80 -17.76 -17.41
CA ILE A 263 21.85 -18.27 -18.40
C ILE A 263 22.17 -17.60 -19.74
N ARG A 264 22.69 -18.38 -20.71
CA ARG A 264 23.05 -17.88 -22.05
C ARG A 264 24.00 -16.66 -22.05
N GLY A 265 24.86 -16.54 -21.03
CA GLY A 265 25.82 -15.44 -20.89
C GLY A 265 25.28 -14.24 -20.10
N GLU A 266 24.02 -14.27 -19.70
CA GLU A 266 23.40 -13.28 -18.84
C GLU A 266 23.33 -13.78 -17.39
N THR A 267 23.50 -12.84 -16.45
CA THR A 267 23.54 -13.15 -15.01
C THR A 267 22.18 -12.94 -14.37
N VAL A 268 21.71 -13.91 -13.60
CA VAL A 268 20.57 -13.74 -12.69
C VAL A 268 21.05 -13.98 -11.28
N SER A 269 20.86 -13.00 -10.40
CA SER A 269 21.31 -13.03 -9.00
C SER A 269 20.16 -12.84 -8.03
N THR A 270 20.20 -13.48 -6.87
CA THR A 270 19.24 -13.28 -5.77
C THR A 270 19.95 -13.47 -4.44
N VAL A 271 19.31 -13.14 -3.32
CA VAL A 271 19.86 -13.46 -1.99
C VAL A 271 19.46 -14.86 -1.56
N LYS A 272 20.30 -15.53 -0.76
CA LYS A 272 19.99 -16.84 -0.18
C LYS A 272 18.69 -16.82 0.63
N ALA A 273 18.33 -15.70 1.26
CA ALA A 273 17.03 -15.55 1.95
C ALA A 273 15.83 -15.90 1.05
N THR A 274 15.86 -15.51 -0.24
CA THR A 274 14.80 -15.83 -1.23
C THR A 274 14.70 -17.33 -1.46
N LEU A 275 15.85 -17.99 -1.59
CA LEU A 275 15.90 -19.42 -1.88
C LEU A 275 15.57 -20.26 -0.63
N ASN A 276 16.08 -19.87 0.54
CA ASN A 276 15.82 -20.53 1.82
C ASN A 276 14.33 -20.60 2.13
N ARG A 277 13.56 -19.57 1.75
CA ARG A 277 12.09 -19.54 1.89
C ARG A 277 11.39 -20.68 1.15
N LEU A 278 11.94 -21.11 0.00
CA LEU A 278 11.42 -22.22 -0.79
C LEU A 278 11.81 -23.59 -0.21
N GLY A 279 12.87 -23.62 0.61
CA GLY A 279 13.46 -24.82 1.19
C GLY A 279 14.64 -25.36 0.38
N THR A 280 15.62 -25.95 1.07
CA THR A 280 16.87 -26.46 0.48
C THR A 280 16.66 -27.58 -0.53
N ASN A 281 15.55 -28.31 -0.46
CA ASN A 281 15.20 -29.34 -1.43
C ASN A 281 14.50 -28.80 -2.69
N HIS A 282 14.22 -27.49 -2.76
CA HIS A 282 13.50 -26.90 -3.88
C HIS A 282 14.37 -26.87 -5.14
N ALA A 283 13.81 -27.17 -6.30
CA ALA A 283 14.58 -27.22 -7.55
C ALA A 283 15.21 -25.86 -7.91
N LEU A 284 14.49 -24.75 -7.68
CA LEU A 284 15.07 -23.41 -7.81
C LEU A 284 16.23 -23.15 -6.81
N TYR A 285 16.16 -23.64 -5.57
CA TYR A 285 17.27 -23.51 -4.60
C TYR A 285 18.52 -24.20 -5.13
N ASN A 286 18.38 -25.48 -5.47
CA ASN A 286 19.46 -26.32 -5.98
C ASN A 286 20.10 -25.78 -7.27
N ARG A 287 19.40 -24.89 -7.98
CA ARG A 287 19.93 -24.25 -9.18
C ARG A 287 21.00 -23.21 -8.89
N PHE A 288 20.90 -22.53 -7.75
CA PHE A 288 21.87 -21.52 -7.30
C PHE A 288 22.95 -22.11 -6.39
N ASP A 289 22.77 -23.36 -5.94
CA ASP A 289 23.77 -24.11 -5.19
C ASP A 289 24.84 -24.65 -6.16
N THR A 290 26.03 -24.05 -6.12
CA THR A 290 27.17 -24.46 -6.95
C THR A 290 27.75 -25.80 -6.53
N ASP A 291 27.50 -26.25 -5.30
CA ASP A 291 28.00 -27.50 -4.76
C ASP A 291 27.04 -28.67 -5.05
N ALA A 292 25.81 -28.37 -5.47
CA ALA A 292 24.83 -29.35 -5.89
C ALA A 292 25.23 -30.02 -7.22
N VAL A 293 25.83 -31.22 -7.09
CA VAL A 293 26.35 -32.07 -8.19
C VAL A 293 25.34 -32.28 -9.34
N ALA A 294 24.03 -32.27 -9.05
CA ALA A 294 22.97 -32.67 -9.99
C ALA A 294 22.73 -31.70 -11.16
N TRP A 295 23.20 -30.44 -11.11
CA TRP A 295 22.83 -29.41 -12.10
C TRP A 295 24.01 -28.80 -12.89
N SER A 296 25.21 -29.33 -12.66
CA SER A 296 26.46 -28.96 -13.34
C SER A 296 26.49 -29.47 -14.81
N GLY A 297 25.61 -28.93 -15.66
CA GLY A 297 25.87 -28.90 -17.11
C GLY A 297 24.75 -29.26 -18.10
N ALA A 298 23.55 -29.70 -17.71
CA ALA A 298 22.64 -30.34 -18.68
C ALA A 298 21.39 -29.54 -19.14
N ASP A 299 20.61 -28.87 -18.30
CA ASP A 299 19.24 -28.46 -18.71
C ASP A 299 18.92 -26.96 -18.84
N VAL A 300 19.73 -26.04 -18.32
CA VAL A 300 19.43 -24.59 -18.45
C VAL A 300 19.50 -24.05 -19.88
N ARG A 301 20.17 -24.76 -20.80
CA ARG A 301 20.19 -24.37 -22.21
C ARG A 301 18.80 -24.40 -22.85
N LYS A 302 17.81 -25.04 -22.22
CA LYS A 302 16.45 -25.19 -22.73
C LYS A 302 15.45 -24.17 -22.17
N THR A 303 15.71 -23.57 -21.01
CA THR A 303 14.85 -22.54 -20.43
C THR A 303 15.19 -21.17 -21.03
N SER A 304 14.16 -20.41 -21.40
CA SER A 304 14.34 -19.01 -21.83
C SER A 304 14.92 -18.16 -20.71
N PHE A 305 15.87 -17.27 -21.02
CA PHE A 305 16.38 -16.31 -20.04
C PHE A 305 15.27 -15.47 -19.40
N GLU A 306 14.29 -15.08 -20.22
CA GLU A 306 13.13 -14.33 -19.74
C GLU A 306 12.30 -15.16 -18.77
N HIS A 307 11.98 -16.41 -19.10
CA HIS A 307 11.21 -17.29 -18.20
C HIS A 307 11.93 -17.50 -16.87
N PHE A 308 13.25 -17.76 -16.92
CA PHE A 308 14.03 -17.94 -15.70
C PHE A 308 14.04 -16.68 -14.82
N ARG A 309 14.19 -15.48 -15.41
CA ARG A 309 14.11 -14.21 -14.66
C ARG A 309 12.74 -14.02 -14.02
N ARG A 310 11.65 -14.37 -14.71
CA ARG A 310 10.27 -14.29 -14.19
C ARG A 310 10.01 -15.26 -13.04
N ILE A 311 10.58 -16.46 -13.13
CA ILE A 311 10.52 -17.50 -12.10
C ILE A 311 11.24 -17.04 -10.83
N VAL A 312 12.46 -16.50 -10.98
CA VAL A 312 13.22 -15.96 -9.85
C VAL A 312 12.52 -14.73 -9.25
N ASP A 313 12.00 -13.83 -10.09
CA ASP A 313 11.20 -12.69 -9.65
C ASP A 313 9.98 -13.12 -8.82
N PHE A 314 9.24 -14.14 -9.25
CA PHE A 314 8.12 -14.65 -8.48
C PHE A 314 8.56 -15.11 -7.08
N ALA A 315 9.68 -15.81 -6.96
CA ALA A 315 10.24 -16.17 -5.66
C ALA A 315 10.67 -14.95 -4.83
N ARG A 316 11.26 -13.92 -5.47
CA ARG A 316 11.60 -12.65 -4.79
C ARG A 316 10.36 -12.00 -4.22
N ARG A 317 9.31 -11.83 -5.04
CA ARG A 317 8.03 -11.22 -4.63
C ARG A 317 7.33 -12.04 -3.54
N GLN A 318 7.43 -13.37 -3.55
CA GLN A 318 6.97 -14.20 -2.44
C GLN A 318 7.66 -13.82 -1.12
N ARG A 319 8.95 -13.49 -1.14
CA ARG A 319 9.68 -13.05 0.05
C ARG A 319 9.42 -11.60 0.43
N THR A 320 9.43 -10.69 -0.55
CA THR A 320 9.39 -9.24 -0.34
C THR A 320 7.97 -8.67 -0.29
N GLY A 321 6.96 -9.46 -0.66
CA GLY A 321 5.56 -9.09 -0.52
C GLY A 321 5.17 -8.90 0.94
N MET A 322 4.11 -8.12 1.17
CA MET A 322 3.58 -7.90 2.51
C MET A 322 3.13 -9.23 3.13
N ALA A 323 3.35 -9.41 4.43
CA ALA A 323 2.95 -10.63 5.12
C ALA A 323 1.44 -10.90 4.90
N GLY A 324 1.12 -12.06 4.32
CA GLY A 324 -0.26 -12.46 4.03
C GLY A 324 -0.82 -12.00 2.68
N SER A 325 -0.09 -11.21 1.87
CA SER A 325 -0.50 -10.91 0.49
C SER A 325 -0.22 -12.09 -0.43
N ALA A 326 -1.20 -12.46 -1.26
CA ALA A 326 -1.00 -13.41 -2.34
C ALA A 326 -0.17 -12.76 -3.46
N VAL A 327 0.91 -13.42 -3.87
CA VAL A 327 1.79 -12.94 -4.94
C VAL A 327 1.28 -13.41 -6.27
N LYS A 328 1.14 -12.49 -7.23
CA LYS A 328 0.59 -12.85 -8.55
C LYS A 328 1.61 -13.70 -9.33
N PRO A 329 1.14 -14.68 -10.12
CA PRO A 329 2.03 -15.51 -10.91
C PRO A 329 2.83 -14.69 -11.94
N PRO A 330 3.99 -15.20 -12.38
CA PRO A 330 4.72 -14.59 -13.48
C PRO A 330 3.88 -14.61 -14.76
N VAL A 331 3.99 -13.55 -15.56
CA VAL A 331 3.30 -13.40 -16.84
C VAL A 331 4.31 -13.19 -17.97
N VAL A 332 3.98 -13.69 -19.15
CA VAL A 332 4.67 -13.45 -20.42
C VAL A 332 3.61 -13.25 -21.51
N GLN A 333 4.05 -13.03 -22.76
CA GLN A 333 3.14 -12.99 -23.90
C GLN A 333 2.27 -14.26 -23.93
N ALA A 334 0.98 -14.10 -24.26
CA ALA A 334 0.00 -15.19 -24.19
C ALA A 334 0.43 -16.47 -24.95
N SER A 335 1.11 -16.32 -26.09
CA SER A 335 1.66 -17.43 -26.89
C SER A 335 2.77 -18.22 -26.19
N MET A 336 3.40 -17.66 -25.17
CA MET A 336 4.53 -18.24 -24.43
C MET A 336 4.13 -18.72 -23.04
N MET A 337 2.88 -18.50 -22.60
CA MET A 337 2.42 -18.86 -21.25
C MET A 337 2.49 -20.36 -20.99
N GLU A 338 2.18 -21.21 -21.97
CA GLU A 338 2.28 -22.66 -21.81
C GLU A 338 3.74 -23.10 -21.56
N ALA A 339 4.68 -22.55 -22.33
CA ALA A 339 6.10 -22.79 -22.13
C ALA A 339 6.62 -22.25 -20.78
N LEU A 340 6.11 -21.09 -20.32
CA LEU A 340 6.42 -20.58 -18.98
C LEU A 340 5.88 -21.52 -17.89
N GLU A 341 4.67 -22.07 -18.03
CA GLU A 341 4.10 -23.02 -17.08
C GLU A 341 4.95 -24.30 -16.98
N GLU A 342 5.45 -24.81 -18.11
CA GLU A 342 6.37 -25.95 -18.16
C GLU A 342 7.70 -25.64 -17.46
N ASP A 343 8.30 -24.49 -17.76
CA ASP A 343 9.54 -24.04 -17.10
C ASP A 343 9.31 -23.85 -15.59
N CYS A 344 8.19 -23.26 -15.17
CA CYS A 344 7.85 -23.12 -13.75
C CYS A 344 7.79 -24.49 -13.04
N THR A 345 7.17 -25.48 -13.67
CA THR A 345 7.08 -26.85 -13.15
C THR A 345 8.47 -27.49 -13.03
N MET A 346 9.37 -27.24 -14.00
CA MET A 346 10.77 -27.69 -13.95
C MET A 346 11.50 -27.16 -12.70
N TYR A 347 11.20 -25.94 -12.27
CA TYR A 347 11.79 -25.33 -11.08
C TYR A 347 10.99 -25.57 -9.80
N GLY A 348 10.00 -26.46 -9.82
CA GLY A 348 9.23 -26.88 -8.64
C GLY A 348 8.09 -25.94 -8.25
N ILE A 349 7.80 -24.92 -9.07
CA ILE A 349 6.65 -24.04 -8.87
C ILE A 349 5.42 -24.74 -9.44
N LYS A 350 4.46 -25.08 -8.57
CA LYS A 350 3.33 -25.93 -8.95
C LYS A 350 2.29 -25.17 -9.74
N LYS A 351 1.66 -25.83 -10.73
CA LYS A 351 0.59 -25.27 -11.57
C LYS A 351 -0.59 -24.71 -10.75
N GLU A 352 -0.82 -25.27 -9.57
CA GLU A 352 -1.84 -24.82 -8.62
C GLU A 352 -1.53 -23.44 -8.03
N GLU A 353 -0.26 -23.07 -7.85
CA GLU A 353 0.15 -21.74 -7.38
C GLU A 353 -0.20 -20.61 -8.39
N PHE A 354 -0.50 -20.99 -9.65
CA PHE A 354 -0.94 -20.09 -10.72
C PHE A 354 -2.48 -20.00 -10.85
N ARG A 355 -3.21 -20.96 -10.27
CA ARG A 355 -4.66 -21.16 -10.48
C ARG A 355 -5.46 -21.22 -9.19
N THR A 356 -4.83 -20.97 -8.04
CA THR A 356 -5.53 -20.96 -6.76
C THR A 356 -6.45 -19.76 -6.66
N SER A 357 -7.71 -20.03 -6.30
CA SER A 357 -8.62 -19.00 -5.86
C SER A 357 -8.10 -18.34 -4.57
N ILE A 358 -8.49 -17.09 -4.33
CA ILE A 358 -8.34 -16.38 -3.06
C ILE A 358 -9.07 -17.07 -1.91
N ALA A 359 -10.08 -17.88 -2.20
CA ALA A 359 -10.63 -18.81 -1.24
C ALA A 359 -9.75 -20.07 -1.20
N SER A 360 -9.26 -20.41 -0.01
CA SER A 360 -8.60 -21.68 0.25
C SER A 360 -9.53 -22.86 -0.05
N ALA A 361 -8.96 -24.05 -0.28
CA ALA A 361 -9.74 -25.25 -0.55
C ALA A 361 -10.75 -25.58 0.57
N SER A 362 -10.41 -25.29 1.84
CA SER A 362 -11.32 -25.48 2.97
C SER A 362 -12.47 -24.48 2.97
N GLU A 363 -12.22 -23.20 2.64
CA GLU A 363 -13.25 -22.18 2.49
C GLU A 363 -14.21 -22.51 1.34
N VAL A 364 -13.67 -22.89 0.17
CA VAL A 364 -14.47 -23.34 -0.98
C VAL A 364 -15.35 -24.53 -0.59
N LYS A 365 -14.79 -25.55 0.07
CA LYS A 365 -15.56 -26.73 0.52
C LYS A 365 -16.69 -26.35 1.49
N ARG A 366 -16.46 -25.37 2.37
CA ARG A 366 -17.51 -24.88 3.29
C ARG A 366 -18.62 -24.15 2.53
N VAL A 367 -18.28 -23.31 1.56
CA VAL A 367 -19.27 -22.64 0.71
C VAL A 367 -20.10 -23.66 -0.08
N LEU A 368 -19.46 -24.65 -0.72
CA LEU A 368 -20.15 -25.75 -1.40
C LEU A 368 -21.09 -26.53 -0.47
N THR A 369 -20.68 -26.73 0.78
CA THR A 369 -21.52 -27.37 1.81
C THR A 369 -22.76 -26.52 2.12
N MET A 370 -22.62 -25.21 2.25
CA MET A 370 -23.74 -24.28 2.48
C MET A 370 -24.67 -24.10 1.26
N MET A 371 -24.14 -24.39 0.07
CA MET A 371 -24.89 -24.42 -1.19
C MET A 371 -25.65 -25.74 -1.41
N ASP A 372 -25.44 -26.75 -0.56
CA ASP A 372 -25.88 -28.13 -0.78
C ASP A 372 -25.36 -28.76 -2.09
N LYS A 373 -24.11 -28.40 -2.47
CA LYS A 373 -23.43 -28.87 -3.68
C LYS A 373 -22.11 -29.60 -3.35
N ARG A 374 -22.15 -30.48 -2.34
CA ARG A 374 -20.94 -31.12 -1.74
C ARG A 374 -20.12 -31.98 -2.70
N ASP A 375 -20.78 -32.58 -3.69
CA ASP A 375 -20.15 -33.50 -4.65
C ASP A 375 -19.74 -32.79 -5.96
N ARG A 376 -19.92 -31.47 -6.03
CA ARG A 376 -19.53 -30.66 -7.20
C ARG A 376 -18.11 -30.18 -7.08
N GLN A 377 -17.47 -30.02 -8.24
CA GLN A 377 -16.17 -29.36 -8.32
C GLN A 377 -16.37 -27.92 -8.81
N LEU A 378 -15.43 -27.05 -8.45
CA LEU A 378 -15.36 -25.70 -8.97
C LEU A 378 -14.18 -25.59 -9.91
N LYS A 379 -14.40 -24.95 -11.06
CA LYS A 379 -13.36 -24.58 -12.01
C LYS A 379 -13.20 -23.06 -11.98
N LEU A 380 -12.00 -22.57 -11.69
CA LEU A 380 -11.68 -21.14 -11.79
C LEU A 380 -11.75 -20.72 -13.26
N LEU A 381 -12.67 -19.80 -13.59
CA LEU A 381 -12.85 -19.27 -14.94
C LEU A 381 -12.14 -17.94 -15.10
N TYR A 382 -12.34 -17.03 -14.13
CA TYR A 382 -11.75 -15.70 -14.13
C TYR A 382 -11.05 -15.42 -12.80
N LYS A 383 -9.91 -14.75 -12.88
CA LYS A 383 -9.17 -14.19 -11.76
C LYS A 383 -8.65 -12.82 -12.16
N MET A 384 -9.09 -11.77 -11.47
CA MET A 384 -8.83 -10.38 -11.85
C MET A 384 -7.32 -10.09 -11.96
N SER A 385 -6.48 -10.63 -11.07
CA SER A 385 -5.03 -10.48 -11.18
C SER A 385 -4.37 -11.21 -12.37
N ARG A 386 -5.00 -12.28 -12.88
CA ARG A 386 -4.49 -13.10 -13.99
C ARG A 386 -5.01 -12.58 -15.34
N ASP A 387 -6.28 -12.25 -15.39
CA ASP A 387 -7.01 -11.99 -16.63
C ASP A 387 -7.20 -10.49 -16.93
N GLY A 388 -6.93 -9.62 -15.94
CA GLY A 388 -7.14 -8.18 -16.05
C GLY A 388 -8.34 -7.71 -15.22
N ALA A 389 -8.39 -6.41 -14.96
CA ALA A 389 -9.43 -5.79 -14.12
C ALA A 389 -10.54 -5.11 -14.92
N ALA A 390 -10.43 -5.06 -16.26
CA ALA A 390 -11.46 -4.45 -17.07
C ALA A 390 -12.73 -5.30 -17.07
N TYR A 391 -13.88 -4.65 -17.23
CA TYR A 391 -15.16 -5.34 -17.30
C TYR A 391 -15.21 -6.38 -18.44
N THR A 392 -14.59 -6.06 -19.58
CA THR A 392 -14.52 -6.97 -20.72
C THR A 392 -13.70 -8.23 -20.44
N ASP A 393 -12.70 -8.16 -19.56
CA ASP A 393 -11.86 -9.30 -19.20
C ASP A 393 -12.67 -10.33 -18.41
N LEU A 394 -13.49 -9.88 -17.48
CA LEU A 394 -14.46 -10.71 -16.77
C LEU A 394 -15.41 -11.43 -17.74
N LEU A 395 -16.01 -10.70 -18.67
CA LEU A 395 -16.93 -11.30 -19.65
C LEU A 395 -16.23 -12.31 -20.56
N ASN A 396 -15.00 -12.03 -20.97
CA ASN A 396 -14.20 -12.94 -21.80
C ASN A 396 -13.79 -14.20 -21.02
N GLY A 397 -13.41 -14.05 -19.74
CA GLY A 397 -12.99 -15.16 -18.89
C GLY A 397 -14.16 -16.07 -18.47
N VAL A 398 -15.32 -15.50 -18.18
CA VAL A 398 -16.52 -16.26 -17.78
C VAL A 398 -17.24 -16.87 -18.98
N GLY A 399 -17.29 -16.16 -20.11
CA GLY A 399 -17.97 -16.63 -21.33
C GLY A 399 -19.46 -16.88 -21.11
N ASP A 400 -19.93 -18.05 -21.56
CA ASP A 400 -21.31 -18.52 -21.45
C ASP A 400 -21.56 -19.46 -20.26
N ALA A 401 -20.57 -19.61 -19.37
CA ALA A 401 -20.66 -20.48 -18.22
C ALA A 401 -21.80 -20.08 -17.28
N SER A 402 -22.34 -21.07 -16.56
CA SER A 402 -23.41 -20.90 -15.57
C SER A 402 -23.03 -21.52 -14.23
N GLY A 403 -23.81 -21.24 -13.19
CA GLY A 403 -23.52 -21.71 -11.83
C GLY A 403 -22.24 -21.05 -11.30
N LEU A 404 -22.21 -19.73 -11.27
CA LEU A 404 -21.01 -18.95 -11.03
C LEU A 404 -20.91 -18.55 -9.55
N LEU A 405 -19.76 -18.81 -8.95
CA LEU A 405 -19.38 -18.35 -7.61
C LEU A 405 -18.37 -17.21 -7.75
N PHE A 406 -18.80 -16.00 -7.44
CA PHE A 406 -17.92 -14.86 -7.26
C PHE A 406 -17.31 -14.93 -5.88
N VAL A 407 -15.99 -14.88 -5.78
CA VAL A 407 -15.26 -14.71 -4.52
C VAL A 407 -14.57 -13.36 -4.58
N ILE A 408 -14.84 -12.50 -3.60
CA ILE A 408 -14.37 -11.12 -3.58
C ILE A 408 -13.60 -10.89 -2.29
N GLN A 409 -12.44 -10.27 -2.43
CA GLN A 409 -11.56 -9.91 -1.32
C GLN A 409 -11.43 -8.39 -1.22
N ASP A 410 -11.60 -7.88 -0.01
CA ASP A 410 -11.36 -6.50 0.37
C ASP A 410 -10.25 -6.45 1.43
N GLY A 411 -9.08 -5.95 1.03
CA GLY A 411 -7.88 -5.95 1.85
C GLY A 411 -7.44 -7.37 2.27
N SER A 412 -6.90 -7.50 3.48
CA SER A 412 -6.45 -8.78 4.04
C SER A 412 -7.47 -9.41 5.01
N THR A 413 -8.55 -8.71 5.33
CA THR A 413 -9.46 -9.07 6.44
C THR A 413 -10.80 -9.62 5.96
N HIS A 414 -11.34 -9.08 4.87
CA HIS A 414 -12.69 -9.41 4.41
C HIS A 414 -12.67 -10.24 3.14
N LYS A 415 -13.37 -11.36 3.19
CA LYS A 415 -13.69 -12.19 2.03
C LYS A 415 -15.16 -12.55 2.08
N PHE A 416 -15.82 -12.45 0.95
CA PHE A 416 -17.22 -12.84 0.81
C PHE A 416 -17.47 -13.37 -0.60
N SER A 417 -18.63 -13.97 -0.80
CA SER A 417 -18.97 -14.57 -2.09
C SER A 417 -20.43 -14.41 -2.45
N ALA A 418 -20.69 -14.35 -3.76
CA ALA A 418 -22.03 -14.36 -4.34
C ALA A 418 -22.12 -15.51 -5.34
N PHE A 419 -23.04 -16.43 -5.10
CA PHE A 419 -23.36 -17.51 -6.02
C PHE A 419 -24.57 -17.12 -6.87
N ILE A 420 -24.48 -17.33 -8.18
CA ILE A 420 -25.57 -17.16 -9.13
C ILE A 420 -25.84 -18.47 -9.87
N ASP A 421 -27.07 -18.97 -9.81
CA ASP A 421 -27.47 -20.20 -10.50
C ASP A 421 -27.91 -19.89 -11.94
N GLY A 422 -26.99 -19.30 -12.71
CA GLY A 422 -27.21 -18.87 -14.08
C GLY A 422 -25.98 -18.20 -14.69
N PRO A 423 -26.03 -17.82 -15.98
CA PRO A 423 -24.92 -17.16 -16.66
C PRO A 423 -24.96 -15.64 -16.49
N LEU A 424 -23.85 -14.96 -16.86
CA LEU A 424 -23.83 -13.51 -17.07
C LEU A 424 -24.42 -13.14 -18.44
N ALA A 425 -25.75 -13.12 -18.51
CA ALA A 425 -26.44 -12.87 -19.77
C ALA A 425 -26.31 -11.41 -20.24
N GLN A 426 -25.49 -11.19 -21.26
CA GLN A 426 -25.32 -9.88 -21.91
C GLN A 426 -26.55 -9.48 -22.77
N PRO A 427 -26.83 -8.17 -22.93
CA PRO A 427 -27.82 -7.67 -23.90
C PRO A 427 -27.34 -7.82 -25.34
N ALA A 428 -28.27 -7.81 -26.31
CA ALA A 428 -27.93 -7.79 -27.73
C ALA A 428 -27.33 -6.44 -28.18
N ASP A 429 -27.80 -5.34 -27.58
CA ASP A 429 -27.26 -3.99 -27.78
C ASP A 429 -26.15 -3.73 -26.75
N PRO A 430 -24.89 -3.48 -27.18
CA PRO A 430 -23.74 -3.32 -26.29
C PRO A 430 -23.84 -2.09 -25.38
N THR A 431 -24.74 -1.13 -25.66
CA THR A 431 -24.93 0.09 -24.85
C THR A 431 -25.99 -0.07 -23.75
N ARG A 432 -26.74 -1.18 -23.77
CA ARG A 432 -27.84 -1.47 -22.83
C ARG A 432 -27.36 -2.34 -21.68
N HIS A 433 -28.29 -2.80 -20.83
CA HIS A 433 -28.06 -3.88 -19.88
C HIS A 433 -29.20 -4.89 -19.99
N LYS A 434 -28.97 -6.12 -19.52
CA LYS A 434 -29.98 -7.18 -19.45
C LYS A 434 -30.15 -7.63 -18.01
N VAL A 435 -31.40 -7.69 -17.56
CA VAL A 435 -31.78 -8.23 -16.25
C VAL A 435 -32.27 -9.66 -16.42
N SER A 436 -31.70 -10.58 -15.66
CA SER A 436 -32.09 -11.99 -15.61
C SER A 436 -32.51 -12.35 -14.20
N ARG A 437 -33.58 -13.16 -14.08
CA ARG A 437 -34.00 -13.73 -12.79
C ARG A 437 -33.36 -15.09 -12.62
N CYS A 438 -32.50 -15.24 -11.62
CA CYS A 438 -31.93 -16.51 -11.23
C CYS A 438 -31.76 -16.56 -9.71
N PRO A 439 -31.74 -17.77 -9.11
CA PRO A 439 -31.42 -17.93 -7.70
C PRO A 439 -30.03 -17.38 -7.38
N ILE A 440 -29.94 -16.61 -6.30
CA ILE A 440 -28.73 -15.98 -5.77
C ILE A 440 -28.53 -16.44 -4.34
N SER A 441 -27.28 -16.62 -3.92
CA SER A 441 -26.94 -16.78 -2.52
C SER A 441 -25.69 -15.96 -2.19
N LEU A 442 -25.70 -15.31 -1.03
CA LEU A 442 -24.59 -14.50 -0.57
C LEU A 442 -23.97 -15.14 0.68
N TYR A 443 -22.65 -15.08 0.82
CA TYR A 443 -21.92 -15.67 1.94
C TYR A 443 -20.84 -14.71 2.41
N SER A 444 -20.69 -14.56 3.72
CA SER A 444 -19.43 -14.09 4.30
C SER A 444 -18.49 -15.28 4.46
N ILE A 445 -17.21 -15.11 4.11
CA ILE A 445 -16.16 -16.12 4.31
C ILE A 445 -15.28 -15.73 5.51
N SER A 446 -14.88 -14.46 5.59
CA SER A 446 -14.13 -13.88 6.72
C SER A 446 -14.47 -12.40 6.91
N GLY A 447 -14.10 -11.84 8.07
CA GLY A 447 -14.23 -10.42 8.39
C GLY A 447 -15.54 -10.10 9.11
N ALA A 448 -16.67 -10.14 8.40
CA ALA A 448 -17.96 -9.78 8.97
C ALA A 448 -18.52 -10.80 10.00
N TYR A 449 -17.99 -12.02 10.01
CA TYR A 449 -18.34 -13.11 10.93
C TYR A 449 -17.09 -13.90 11.34
N ASP A 450 -17.14 -14.54 12.52
CA ASP A 450 -16.07 -15.41 13.03
C ASP A 450 -15.91 -16.71 12.21
N ALA A 451 -16.92 -17.04 11.39
CA ALA A 451 -16.95 -18.21 10.54
C ALA A 451 -17.73 -17.95 9.24
N PRO A 452 -17.39 -18.65 8.13
CA PRO A 452 -18.18 -18.69 6.92
C PRO A 452 -19.67 -18.87 7.19
N THR A 453 -20.46 -17.90 6.74
CA THR A 453 -21.88 -17.73 7.08
C THR A 453 -22.68 -17.40 5.83
N LYS A 454 -23.76 -18.15 5.61
CA LYS A 454 -24.72 -17.90 4.53
C LYS A 454 -25.69 -16.79 4.93
N ILE A 455 -25.87 -15.81 4.06
CA ILE A 455 -26.81 -14.72 4.23
C ILE A 455 -28.16 -15.14 3.60
N PRO A 456 -29.25 -15.23 4.38
CA PRO A 456 -30.56 -15.65 3.89
C PRO A 456 -31.18 -14.55 3.01
N LEU A 457 -31.41 -14.89 1.75
CA LEU A 457 -32.19 -14.05 0.84
C LEU A 457 -33.62 -14.59 0.73
N PRO A 458 -34.64 -13.71 0.68
CA PRO A 458 -36.03 -14.10 0.53
C PRO A 458 -36.23 -14.81 -0.80
N ALA A 459 -36.81 -16.02 -0.77
CA ALA A 459 -37.03 -16.85 -1.97
C ALA A 459 -38.27 -16.38 -2.75
N GLU A 460 -39.21 -15.74 -2.07
CA GLU A 460 -40.46 -15.20 -2.60
C GLU A 460 -40.29 -13.87 -3.34
N LYS A 461 -39.15 -13.19 -3.16
CA LYS A 461 -38.84 -11.92 -3.83
C LYS A 461 -38.00 -12.14 -5.10
N PRO A 462 -38.14 -11.28 -6.11
CA PRO A 462 -37.40 -11.41 -7.35
C PRO A 462 -35.90 -11.13 -7.17
N GLN A 463 -35.12 -12.20 -7.07
CA GLN A 463 -33.66 -12.16 -7.14
C GLN A 463 -33.22 -11.92 -8.59
N SER A 464 -32.32 -10.95 -8.79
CA SER A 464 -31.99 -10.48 -10.13
C SER A 464 -30.48 -10.29 -10.30
N VAL A 465 -30.00 -10.68 -11.46
CA VAL A 465 -28.66 -10.35 -11.96
C VAL A 465 -28.84 -9.42 -13.15
N ALA A 466 -28.27 -8.22 -13.08
CA ALA A 466 -28.23 -7.31 -14.21
C ALA A 466 -26.80 -7.18 -14.73
N VAL A 467 -26.62 -7.30 -16.03
CA VAL A 467 -25.32 -7.31 -16.71
C VAL A 467 -25.36 -6.25 -17.81
N ALA A 468 -24.41 -5.31 -17.77
CA ALA A 468 -24.24 -4.32 -18.83
C ALA A 468 -23.84 -4.98 -20.17
N GLY A 469 -24.05 -4.29 -21.28
CA GLY A 469 -23.31 -4.56 -22.51
C GLY A 469 -21.89 -4.01 -22.38
N ARG A 470 -21.01 -4.40 -23.30
CA ARG A 470 -19.58 -4.06 -23.26
C ARG A 470 -19.29 -2.55 -23.29
N GLU A 471 -20.23 -1.75 -23.77
CA GLU A 471 -20.15 -0.28 -23.91
C GLU A 471 -21.19 0.42 -23.04
N GLY A 472 -21.89 -0.31 -22.18
CA GLY A 472 -23.05 0.15 -21.44
C GLY A 472 -22.85 0.15 -19.92
N ALA A 473 -23.94 0.44 -19.22
CA ALA A 473 -24.01 0.41 -17.77
C ALA A 473 -25.34 -0.19 -17.30
N VAL A 474 -25.29 -0.85 -16.14
CA VAL A 474 -26.48 -1.15 -15.35
C VAL A 474 -26.96 0.12 -14.69
N LEU A 475 -28.26 0.39 -14.79
CA LEU A 475 -28.91 1.56 -14.21
C LEU A 475 -29.29 1.29 -12.74
N GLY A 476 -29.09 2.30 -11.90
CA GLY A 476 -29.56 2.29 -10.51
C GLY A 476 -31.05 2.60 -10.39
N SER A 477 -31.58 2.64 -9.17
CA SER A 477 -32.99 2.95 -8.88
C SER A 477 -33.42 4.36 -9.33
N SER A 478 -32.47 5.29 -9.44
CA SER A 478 -32.69 6.64 -9.98
C SER A 478 -32.71 6.71 -11.51
N GLY A 479 -32.50 5.58 -12.20
CA GLY A 479 -32.36 5.53 -13.65
C GLY A 479 -31.00 5.99 -14.18
N GLN A 480 -30.07 6.39 -13.31
CA GLN A 480 -28.72 6.79 -13.67
C GLN A 480 -27.78 5.58 -13.81
N SER A 481 -26.81 5.66 -14.71
CA SER A 481 -25.75 4.67 -14.85
C SER A 481 -24.99 4.49 -13.54
N SER A 482 -24.88 3.25 -13.07
CA SER A 482 -24.35 2.95 -11.73
C SER A 482 -23.17 1.99 -11.75
N GLY A 483 -23.18 0.91 -12.54
CA GLY A 483 -22.08 -0.06 -12.56
C GLY A 483 -22.17 -1.07 -13.69
N ASN A 484 -21.28 -2.07 -13.71
CA ASN A 484 -21.24 -3.06 -14.79
C ASN A 484 -22.07 -4.32 -14.50
N VAL A 485 -22.08 -4.77 -13.23
CA VAL A 485 -22.83 -5.96 -12.81
C VAL A 485 -23.55 -5.67 -11.49
N TYR A 486 -24.82 -6.04 -11.42
CA TYR A 486 -25.64 -6.04 -10.22
C TYR A 486 -26.05 -7.48 -9.89
N ILE A 487 -25.90 -7.88 -8.63
CA ILE A 487 -26.29 -9.19 -8.12
C ILE A 487 -27.03 -8.96 -6.80
N GLY A 488 -28.32 -9.32 -6.74
CA GLY A 488 -29.02 -9.34 -5.46
C GLY A 488 -30.53 -9.14 -5.54
N GLU A 489 -31.09 -8.76 -4.40
CA GLU A 489 -32.49 -8.45 -4.17
C GLU A 489 -32.56 -7.10 -3.46
N MET A 490 -33.21 -6.11 -4.08
CA MET A 490 -33.12 -4.70 -3.70
C MET A 490 -33.69 -4.39 -2.30
N GLY A 491 -34.49 -5.28 -1.72
CA GLY A 491 -34.98 -5.17 -0.34
C GLY A 491 -34.18 -5.95 0.71
N ALA A 492 -33.21 -6.77 0.32
CA ALA A 492 -32.52 -7.70 1.22
C ALA A 492 -31.01 -7.57 1.16
N ALA A 493 -30.38 -7.74 0.00
CA ALA A 493 -28.94 -7.63 -0.13
C ALA A 493 -28.55 -7.35 -1.57
N VAL A 494 -27.50 -6.57 -1.75
CA VAL A 494 -27.01 -6.15 -3.06
C VAL A 494 -25.51 -6.19 -3.11
N LEU A 495 -24.99 -6.63 -4.26
CA LEU A 495 -23.60 -6.52 -4.68
C LEU A 495 -23.55 -5.84 -6.06
N TRP A 496 -22.73 -4.79 -6.18
CA TRP A 496 -22.35 -4.16 -7.44
C TRP A 496 -20.87 -4.36 -7.73
N LEU A 497 -20.53 -4.60 -8.99
CA LEU A 497 -19.16 -4.60 -9.51
C LEU A 497 -19.00 -3.46 -10.53
N GLY A 498 -17.84 -2.79 -10.49
CA GLY A 498 -17.54 -1.62 -11.32
C GLY A 498 -18.48 -0.43 -11.05
N LYS A 499 -18.85 -0.21 -9.79
CA LYS A 499 -19.77 0.86 -9.39
C LYS A 499 -19.10 2.23 -9.38
N ALA A 500 -19.76 3.25 -9.92
CA ALA A 500 -19.44 4.65 -9.69
C ALA A 500 -20.72 5.51 -9.78
N GLU A 501 -20.66 6.76 -9.34
CA GLU A 501 -21.77 7.72 -9.42
C GLU A 501 -21.25 9.07 -9.94
N PRO A 502 -21.47 9.41 -11.23
CA PRO A 502 -22.07 8.58 -12.28
C PRO A 502 -21.16 7.38 -12.66
N GLY A 503 -21.77 6.27 -13.08
CA GLY A 503 -21.05 5.04 -13.44
C GLY A 503 -21.11 4.68 -14.93
N PRO A 504 -20.48 3.56 -15.35
CA PRO A 504 -19.72 2.63 -14.50
C PRO A 504 -18.32 3.16 -14.17
N ALA A 505 -17.63 2.50 -13.24
CA ALA A 505 -16.22 2.77 -12.95
C ALA A 505 -15.32 2.33 -14.13
N ALA A 506 -14.07 2.80 -14.12
CA ALA A 506 -13.07 2.43 -15.14
C ALA A 506 -12.71 0.93 -15.11
N ASP A 507 -12.85 0.27 -13.96
CA ASP A 507 -12.57 -1.16 -13.79
C ASP A 507 -13.49 -1.81 -12.73
N LEU A 508 -13.36 -3.12 -12.56
CA LEU A 508 -14.20 -3.92 -11.66
C LEU A 508 -13.85 -3.77 -10.18
N ARG A 509 -12.74 -3.13 -9.81
CA ARG A 509 -12.31 -3.05 -8.41
C ARG A 509 -13.27 -2.19 -7.59
N SER A 510 -13.86 -1.16 -8.18
CA SER A 510 -14.85 -0.34 -7.47
C SER A 510 -16.14 -1.13 -7.26
N CYS A 511 -16.41 -1.51 -6.01
CA CYS A 511 -17.52 -2.40 -5.64
C CYS A 511 -18.41 -1.76 -4.59
N HIS A 512 -19.63 -2.31 -4.47
CA HIS A 512 -20.55 -1.92 -3.40
C HIS A 512 -21.35 -3.09 -2.88
N VAL A 513 -21.40 -3.25 -1.57
CA VAL A 513 -22.08 -4.36 -0.93
C VAL A 513 -22.83 -3.92 0.31
N TRP A 514 -24.05 -4.43 0.48
CA TRP A 514 -24.78 -4.33 1.73
C TRP A 514 -25.86 -5.41 1.87
N VAL A 515 -26.27 -5.65 3.11
CA VAL A 515 -27.36 -6.55 3.51
C VAL A 515 -28.23 -5.78 4.50
N THR A 516 -29.55 -5.77 4.34
CA THR A 516 -30.43 -5.13 5.34
C THR A 516 -30.41 -5.89 6.66
N GLU A 517 -30.56 -5.17 7.77
CA GLU A 517 -30.49 -5.72 9.12
C GLU A 517 -31.42 -6.93 9.33
N ALA A 518 -32.62 -6.91 8.75
CA ALA A 518 -33.58 -8.01 8.84
C ALA A 518 -33.09 -9.33 8.22
N HIS A 519 -32.07 -9.28 7.36
CA HIS A 519 -31.50 -10.43 6.68
C HIS A 519 -30.10 -10.80 7.18
N LEU A 520 -29.59 -10.14 8.22
CA LEU A 520 -28.31 -10.50 8.84
C LEU A 520 -28.48 -11.68 9.82
N PRO A 521 -27.78 -12.80 9.62
CA PRO A 521 -27.73 -13.88 10.61
C PRO A 521 -27.17 -13.42 11.96
N PRO A 522 -27.57 -14.09 13.07
CA PRO A 522 -26.97 -13.89 14.38
C PRO A 522 -25.45 -14.04 14.34
N GLY A 523 -24.75 -13.22 15.16
CA GLY A 523 -23.29 -13.23 15.23
C GLY A 523 -22.59 -12.32 14.21
N TYR A 524 -23.34 -11.44 13.53
CA TYR A 524 -22.77 -10.40 12.68
C TYR A 524 -21.90 -9.42 13.48
N ARG A 525 -20.68 -9.15 13.01
CA ARG A 525 -19.71 -8.23 13.63
C ARG A 525 -19.21 -7.14 12.69
N GLY A 526 -19.62 -7.16 11.42
CA GLY A 526 -19.19 -6.18 10.42
C GLY A 526 -19.74 -4.77 10.70
N ALA A 527 -19.30 -3.81 9.90
CA ALA A 527 -19.78 -2.43 10.00
C ALA A 527 -21.29 -2.35 9.66
N MET A 528 -21.98 -1.40 10.30
CA MET A 528 -23.38 -1.08 10.03
C MET A 528 -23.48 0.36 9.52
N ASP A 529 -24.24 0.56 8.45
CA ASP A 529 -24.53 1.87 7.87
C ASP A 529 -26.03 1.96 7.55
N GLU A 530 -26.74 2.90 8.18
CA GLU A 530 -28.19 3.13 7.96
C GLU A 530 -29.06 1.85 8.04
N GLY A 531 -28.81 0.99 9.04
CA GLY A 531 -29.55 -0.28 9.19
C GLY A 531 -29.18 -1.34 8.14
N LYS A 532 -28.02 -1.19 7.51
CA LYS A 532 -27.46 -2.16 6.56
C LYS A 532 -26.11 -2.66 7.05
N GLY A 533 -25.95 -3.98 7.11
CA GLY A 533 -24.66 -4.62 7.30
C GLY A 533 -23.83 -4.61 6.03
N ILE A 534 -22.53 -4.46 6.19
CA ILE A 534 -21.50 -4.40 5.17
C ILE A 534 -20.61 -5.64 5.30
N LEU A 535 -20.50 -6.44 4.23
CA LEU A 535 -19.65 -7.65 4.23
C LEU A 535 -18.16 -7.37 3.96
N ALA A 536 -17.84 -6.15 3.54
CA ALA A 536 -16.50 -5.62 3.34
C ALA A 536 -16.12 -4.64 4.48
N THR A 537 -14.98 -3.96 4.35
CA THR A 537 -14.56 -2.91 5.30
C THR A 537 -15.45 -1.66 5.20
N ASP A 538 -15.91 -1.33 3.99
CA ASP A 538 -16.83 -0.22 3.69
C ASP A 538 -17.89 -0.69 2.68
N LYS A 539 -19.06 -0.05 2.71
CA LYS A 539 -20.17 -0.26 1.77
C LYS A 539 -19.75 0.05 0.34
N ASN A 540 -18.91 1.07 0.13
CA ASN A 540 -18.22 1.31 -1.14
C ASN A 540 -16.74 1.00 -0.93
N PHE A 541 -16.22 -0.01 -1.61
CA PHE A 541 -14.86 -0.49 -1.37
C PHE A 541 -14.14 -0.80 -2.68
N THR A 542 -12.81 -0.87 -2.61
CA THR A 542 -11.97 -1.26 -3.74
C THR A 542 -11.53 -2.69 -3.56
N ALA A 543 -12.15 -3.63 -4.29
CA ALA A 543 -11.78 -5.03 -4.26
C ALA A 543 -10.29 -5.20 -4.60
N THR A 544 -9.57 -5.90 -3.73
CA THR A 544 -8.16 -6.25 -3.96
C THR A 544 -8.04 -7.40 -4.96
N GLU A 545 -9.02 -8.31 -4.95
CA GLU A 545 -9.08 -9.44 -5.87
C GLU A 545 -10.52 -9.91 -6.10
N ILE A 546 -10.80 -10.39 -7.31
CA ILE A 546 -12.07 -11.01 -7.69
C ILE A 546 -11.77 -12.30 -8.46
N ASP A 547 -12.27 -13.41 -7.96
CA ASP A 547 -12.31 -14.67 -8.69
C ASP A 547 -13.75 -15.03 -9.08
N VAL A 548 -13.91 -15.65 -10.24
CA VAL A 548 -15.17 -16.30 -10.62
C VAL A 548 -14.91 -17.75 -10.95
N LEU A 549 -15.59 -18.63 -10.23
CA LEU A 549 -15.54 -20.07 -10.42
C LEU A 549 -16.87 -20.57 -10.98
N SER A 550 -16.86 -21.57 -11.85
CA SER A 550 -18.08 -22.29 -12.25
C SER A 550 -18.17 -23.64 -11.57
N LEU A 551 -19.39 -24.03 -11.22
CA LEU A 551 -19.71 -25.42 -10.89
C LEU A 551 -19.56 -26.28 -12.14
N VAL A 552 -18.85 -27.40 -12.01
CA VAL A 552 -18.70 -28.43 -13.05
C VAL A 552 -19.28 -29.77 -12.60
#